data_AF-A0A4Y3GBE4-F1
#
_entry.id   AF-A0A4Y3GBE4-F1
#
_cell.length_a   1.000
_cell.length_b   1.000
_cell.length_c   1.000
_cell.angle_alpha   90.00
_cell.angle_beta   90.00
_cell.angle_gamma   90.00
#
_symmetry.space_group_name_H-M   'P 1'
#
loop_
_entity.id
_entity.type
_entity.pdbx_description
1 polymer ?
#
loop_
_entity_poly.entity_id
_entity_poly.type
_entity_poly.pdbx_seq_one_letter_code
_entity_poly.pdbx_strand_id
1 'polypeptide(L)' 'MTRDTHIALFLMGELVAALRANDPDAFKRWLSGGVQDLGEPVVVELLLDWFYSFLTAEEQDRLTAWHLGVSL' A
#
# COMPACT_ATOMS: atom_id res chain seq x y z
N MET A 1 -8.69 -17.35 10.45
CA MET A 1 -8.47 -16.24 9.51
C MET A 1 -9.58 -16.25 8.47
N THR A 2 -10.16 -15.09 8.17
CA THR A 2 -11.18 -14.95 7.12
C THR A 2 -10.50 -14.76 5.76
N ARG A 3 -11.24 -14.96 4.66
CA ARG A 3 -10.75 -14.72 3.30
C ARG A 3 -10.22 -13.30 3.12
N ASP A 4 -10.90 -12.33 3.72
CA ASP A 4 -10.54 -10.92 3.65
C ASP A 4 -9.21 -10.63 4.35
N THR A 5 -8.91 -11.33 5.47
CA THR A 5 -7.59 -11.25 6.12
C THR A 5 -6.46 -11.73 5.20
N HIS A 6 -6.68 -12.81 4.43
CA HIS A 6 -5.66 -13.28 3.49
C HIS A 6 -5.43 -12.29 2.35
N ILE A 7 -6.50 -11.71 1.80
CA ILE A 7 -6.41 -10.72 0.72
C ILE A 7 -5.72 -9.44 1.25
N ALA A 8 -6.05 -8.99 2.47
CA ALA A 8 -5.42 -7.85 3.11
C ALA A 8 -3.90 -8.04 3.32
N LEU A 9 -3.48 -9.20 3.83
CA LEU A 9 -2.07 -9.52 4.01
C LEU A 9 -1.31 -9.60 2.69
N PHE A 10 -1.93 -10.20 1.66
CA PHE A 10 -1.36 -10.25 0.32
C PHE A 10 -1.18 -8.85 -0.28
N LEU A 11 -2.24 -8.02 -0.22
CA LEU A 11 -2.22 -6.64 -0.69
C LEU A 11 -1.12 -5.82 0.00
N MET A 12 -0.97 -5.96 1.32
CA MET A 12 0.12 -5.29 2.06
C MET A 12 1.50 -5.67 1.53
N GLY A 13 1.75 -6.97 1.30
CA GLY A 13 3.02 -7.45 0.79
C GLY A 13 3.38 -6.85 -0.58
N GLU A 14 2.41 -6.82 -1.49
CA GLU A 14 2.59 -6.28 -2.84
C GLU A 14 2.80 -4.75 -2.84
N LEU A 15 2.07 -4.02 -1.98
CA LEU A 15 2.25 -2.58 -1.84
C LEU A 15 3.64 -2.23 -1.28
N VAL A 16 4.13 -2.97 -0.28
CA VAL A 16 5.51 -2.80 0.24
C VAL A 16 6.54 -3.16 -0.83
N ALA A 17 6.33 -4.23 -1.59
CA ALA A 17 7.23 -4.64 -2.65
C ALA A 17 7.36 -3.56 -3.74
N ALA A 18 6.23 -2.99 -4.20
CA ALA A 18 6.23 -1.90 -5.16
C ALA A 18 6.91 -0.64 -4.61
N LEU A 19 6.68 -0.31 -3.34
CA LEU A 19 7.34 0.82 -2.66
C LEU A 19 8.87 0.67 -2.60
N ARG A 20 9.34 -0.55 -2.29
CA ARG A 20 10.78 -0.86 -2.25
C ARG A 20 11.41 -0.91 -3.63
N ALA A 21 10.66 -1.31 -4.65
CA ALA A 21 11.09 -1.30 -6.03
C ALA A 21 11.08 0.12 -6.65
N ASN A 22 10.60 1.12 -5.92
CA ASN A 22 10.33 2.47 -6.42
C ASN A 22 9.43 2.46 -7.68
N ASP A 23 8.43 1.59 -7.70
CA ASP A 23 7.50 1.43 -8.82
C ASP A 23 6.11 1.99 -8.45
N PRO A 24 5.85 3.29 -8.73
CA PRO A 24 4.59 3.92 -8.39
C PRO A 24 3.41 3.41 -9.22
N ASP A 25 3.65 2.85 -10.42
CA ASP A 25 2.60 2.33 -11.28
C ASP A 25 2.12 0.96 -10.78
N ALA A 26 3.05 0.08 -10.39
CA ALA A 26 2.72 -1.16 -9.70
C ALA A 26 1.97 -0.88 -8.39
N PHE A 27 2.43 0.11 -7.61
CA PHE A 27 1.76 0.52 -6.38
C PHE A 27 0.30 0.92 -6.61
N LYS A 28 0.05 1.82 -7.57
CA LYS A 28 -1.32 2.26 -7.94
C LYS A 28 -2.21 1.11 -8.42
N ARG A 29 -1.63 0.17 -9.18
CA ARG A 29 -2.35 -1.00 -9.69
C ARG A 29 -2.80 -1.91 -8.55
N TRP A 30 -1.91 -2.20 -7.61
CA TRP A 30 -2.25 -3.01 -6.42
C TRP A 30 -3.26 -2.31 -5.53
N LEU A 31 -3.10 -1.00 -5.30
CA LEU A 31 -4.06 -0.19 -4.53
C LEU A 31 -5.48 -0.29 -5.13
N SER A 32 -5.58 -0.14 -6.45
CA SER A 32 -6.87 -0.19 -7.17
C SER A 32 -7.50 -1.58 -7.11
N GLY A 33 -6.69 -2.65 -7.21
CA GLY A 33 -7.16 -4.02 -7.04
C GLY A 33 -7.66 -4.29 -5.61
N GLY A 34 -6.91 -3.82 -4.61
CA GLY A 34 -7.29 -3.91 -3.20
C GLY A 34 -8.64 -3.26 -2.91
N VAL A 35 -8.90 -2.07 -3.47
CA VAL A 35 -10.19 -1.38 -3.30
C VAL A 35 -11.33 -2.17 -3.95
N GLN A 36 -11.10 -2.83 -5.08
CA GLN A 36 -12.10 -3.67 -5.73
C GLN A 36 -12.42 -4.93 -4.92
N ASP A 37 -11.41 -5.56 -4.32
CA ASP A 37 -11.57 -6.83 -3.60
C ASP A 37 -12.07 -6.66 -2.16
N LEU A 38 -11.64 -5.60 -1.47
CA LEU A 38 -11.89 -5.39 -0.04
C LEU A 38 -12.78 -4.17 0.27
N GLY A 39 -12.91 -3.26 -0.69
CA GLY A 39 -13.56 -1.96 -0.49
C GLY A 39 -12.62 -0.89 0.03
N GLU A 40 -12.91 0.35 -0.36
CA GLU A 40 -12.17 1.55 0.05
C GLU A 40 -11.97 1.70 1.57
N PRO A 41 -12.99 1.55 2.44
CA PRO A 41 -12.79 1.76 3.88
C PRO A 41 -11.77 0.79 4.48
N VAL A 42 -11.79 -0.47 4.04
CA VAL A 42 -10.85 -1.49 4.52
C VAL A 42 -9.43 -1.19 4.06
N VAL A 43 -9.25 -0.76 2.81
CA VAL A 43 -7.95 -0.39 2.27
C VAL A 43 -7.40 0.87 2.96
N VAL A 44 -8.24 1.85 3.24
CA VAL A 44 -7.84 3.07 3.96
C VAL A 44 -7.37 2.75 5.38
N GLU A 45 -8.11 1.94 6.13
CA GLU A 45 -7.68 1.49 7.47
C GLU A 45 -6.36 0.73 7.40
N LEU A 46 -6.23 -0.19 6.45
CA LEU A 46 -5.01 -0.97 6.23
C LEU A 46 -3.79 -0.09 5.90
N LEU A 47 -3.97 0.96 5.11
CA LEU A 47 -2.91 1.91 4.78
C LEU A 47 -2.54 2.82 5.96
N LEU A 48 -3.52 3.33 6.69
CA LEU A 48 -3.26 4.29 7.76
C LEU A 48 -2.76 3.63 9.04
N ASP A 49 -3.36 2.52 9.45
CA ASP A 49 -3.10 1.90 10.74
C ASP A 49 -1.91 0.93 10.68
N TRP A 50 -1.82 0.15 9.60
CA TRP A 50 -0.82 -0.93 9.48
C TRP A 50 0.34 -0.55 8.59
N PHE A 51 0.05 -0.04 7.39
CA PHE A 51 1.09 0.28 6.41
C PHE A 51 2.02 1.36 6.94
N TYR A 52 1.49 2.47 7.46
CA TYR A 52 2.31 3.54 8.04
C TYR A 52 3.21 3.09 9.20
N SER A 53 2.69 2.20 10.06
CA SER A 53 3.41 1.63 11.22
C SER A 53 4.54 0.67 10.83
N PHE A 54 4.47 0.06 9.65
CA PHE A 54 5.43 -0.95 9.18
C PHE A 54 6.57 -0.37 8.33
N LEU A 55 6.37 0.82 7.77
CA LEU A 55 7.35 1.48 6.92
C LEU A 55 8.48 2.13 7.73
N THR A 56 9.69 2.04 7.19
CA THR A 56 10.82 2.87 7.64
C THR A 56 10.60 4.33 7.25
N ALA A 57 11.33 5.24 7.90
CA ALA A 57 11.24 6.68 7.59
C ALA A 57 11.53 6.99 6.12
N GLU A 58 12.45 6.25 5.48
CA GLU A 58 12.75 6.40 4.05
C GLU A 58 11.58 5.96 3.16
N GLU A 59 10.95 4.82 3.48
CA GLU A 59 9.78 4.34 2.75
C GLU A 59 8.57 5.29 2.92
N GLN A 60 8.39 5.87 4.11
CA GLN A 60 7.38 6.90 4.37
C GLN A 60 7.65 8.18 3.55
N ASP A 61 8.90 8.62 3.46
CA ASP A 61 9.29 9.78 2.68
C ASP A 61 9.04 9.55 1.18
N ARG A 62 9.38 8.36 0.66
CA ARG A 62 9.08 7.98 -0.72
C ARG A 62 7.58 7.95 -1.02
N LEU A 63 6.79 7.37 -0.12
CA LEU A 63 5.32 7.37 -0.24
C LEU A 63 4.77 8.81 -0.28
N THR A 64 5.29 9.68 0.59
CA THR A 64 4.92 11.10 0.64
C THR A 64 5.33 11.82 -0.63
N ALA A 65 6.53 11.57 -1.15
CA ALA A 65 7.01 12.12 -2.42
C ALA A 65 6.07 11.74 -3.57
N TRP A 66 5.68 10.46 -3.67
CA TRP A 66 4.73 9.99 -4.67
C TRP A 66 3.36 10.67 -4.56
N HIS A 67 2.88 10.91 -3.35
CA HIS A 67 1.64 11.67 -3.12
C HIS A 67 1.75 13.11 -3.62
N LEU A 68 2.93 13.72 -3.50
CA LEU A 68 3.22 15.05 -4.01
C LEU A 68 3.58 15.09 -5.51
N GLY A 69 3.59 13.95 -6.19
CA GLY A 69 3.96 13.83 -7.61
C GLY A 69 5.46 13.88 -7.87
N VAL A 70 6.28 13.66 -6.85
CA VAL A 70 7.74 13.60 -6.92
C VAL A 70 8.18 12.13 -6.84
N SER A 71 9.01 11.66 -7.77
CA SER A 71 9.70 10.38 -7.63
C SER A 71 11.13 10.65 -7.18
N LEU A 72 11.48 10.16 -5.99
CA LEU A 72 12.84 10.15 -5.43
C LEU A 72 13.61 8.93 -5.93
#